data_AF-A0A1B7JW36-F1
#
_entry.id   AF-A0A1B7JW36-F1
#
_cell.length_a   1.000
_cell.length_b   1.000
_cell.length_c   1.000
_cell.angle_alpha   90.00
_cell.angle_beta   90.00
_cell.angle_gamma   90.00
#
_symmetry.space_group_name_H-M   'P 1'
#
loop_
_entity.id
_entity.type
_entity.pdbx_description
1 polymer ?
#
loop_
_entity_poly.entity_id
_entity_poly.type
_entity_poly.pdbx_seq_one_letter_code
_entity_poly.pdbx_strand_id
1 'polypeptide(L)'
;MTEKEKLIARLNELGVQLGREVNTGGTIQELSMRIAELEEELDGGTDTDGVENGGVSDGATSPGTEEPVAPANTVLTGRTDDALVAVETLVTLHIEALHATRDEPVSIVEAGTVIRVTATDADSLVALGLVREH
;
A
#
# COMPACT_ATOMS: atom_id res chain seq x y z
N MET A 1 -5.99 -43.62 -3.35
CA MET A 1 -5.44 -42.30 -2.94
C MET A 1 -5.97 -41.95 -1.57
N THR A 2 -5.05 -41.85 -0.63
CA THR A 2 -5.24 -41.23 0.68
C THR A 2 -5.41 -39.71 0.53
N GLU A 3 -5.98 -39.06 1.54
CA GLU A 3 -6.17 -37.60 1.55
C GLU A 3 -4.86 -36.85 1.32
N LYS A 4 -3.78 -37.32 1.96
CA LYS A 4 -2.43 -36.80 1.77
C LYS A 4 -1.95 -36.90 0.32
N GLU A 5 -2.20 -38.02 -0.38
CA GLU A 5 -1.81 -38.17 -1.78
C GLU A 5 -2.56 -37.19 -2.71
N LYS A 6 -3.82 -36.88 -2.40
CA LYS A 6 -4.60 -35.88 -3.16
C LYS A 6 -4.02 -34.47 -2.98
N LEU A 7 -3.63 -34.12 -1.75
CA LEU A 7 -3.00 -32.82 -1.45
C LEU A 7 -1.62 -32.71 -2.12
N ILE A 8 -0.82 -33.77 -2.09
CA ILE A 8 0.48 -33.81 -2.78
C ILE A 8 0.30 -33.62 -4.30
N ALA A 9 -0.71 -34.24 -4.90
CA ALA A 9 -1.03 -34.05 -6.32
C ALA A 9 -1.39 -32.59 -6.64
N ARG A 10 -2.27 -31.97 -5.83
CA ARG A 10 -2.67 -30.56 -6.01
C ARG A 10 -1.52 -29.58 -5.80
N LEU A 11 -0.64 -29.85 -4.84
CA LEU A 11 0.58 -29.06 -4.66
C LEU A 11 1.46 -29.11 -5.91
N ASN A 12 1.75 -30.30 -6.44
CA ASN A 12 2.56 -30.41 -7.66
C ASN A 12 1.95 -29.64 -8.83
N GLU A 13 0.62 -29.70 -8.98
CA GLU A 13 -0.09 -28.93 -10.01
C GLU A 13 0.08 -27.41 -9.82
N LEU A 14 -0.06 -26.90 -8.59
CA LEU A 14 0.16 -25.48 -8.29
C LEU A 14 1.61 -25.05 -8.48
N GLY A 15 2.58 -25.90 -8.13
CA GLY A 15 3.99 -25.66 -8.39
C GLY A 15 4.31 -25.52 -9.88
N VAL A 16 3.70 -26.36 -10.72
CA VAL A 16 3.81 -26.25 -12.18
C VAL A 16 3.20 -24.94 -12.69
N GLN A 17 2.04 -24.55 -12.18
CA GLN A 17 1.38 -23.28 -12.56
C GLN A 17 2.21 -22.05 -12.16
N LEU A 18 2.86 -22.10 -11.00
CA LEU A 18 3.74 -21.03 -10.50
C LEU A 18 5.17 -21.09 -11.06
N GLY A 19 5.52 -22.13 -11.82
CA GLY A 19 6.87 -22.33 -12.34
C GLY A 19 7.93 -22.57 -11.26
N ARG A 20 7.55 -23.10 -10.09
CA ARG A 20 8.45 -23.34 -8.95
C ARG A 20 8.22 -24.69 -8.28
N GLU A 21 9.27 -25.28 -7.71
CA GLU A 21 9.14 -26.51 -6.92
C GLU A 21 8.45 -26.21 -5.58
N VAL A 22 7.45 -27.03 -5.21
CA VAL A 22 6.71 -26.90 -3.95
C VAL A 22 7.02 -28.05 -3.01
N ASN A 23 7.16 -27.73 -1.72
CA ASN A 23 7.41 -28.74 -0.71
C ASN A 23 6.14 -29.60 -0.48
N THR A 24 6.26 -30.91 -0.64
CA THR A 24 5.19 -31.90 -0.43
C THR A 24 5.34 -32.68 0.89
N GLY A 25 6.33 -32.31 1.70
CA GLY A 25 6.53 -32.82 3.06
C GLY A 25 5.58 -32.17 4.06
N GLY A 26 5.17 -32.95 5.06
CA GLY A 26 4.35 -32.49 6.18
C GLY A 26 3.14 -33.37 6.49
N THR A 27 2.35 -32.88 7.45
CA THR A 27 1.02 -33.37 7.81
C THR A 27 -0.03 -32.88 6.81
N ILE A 28 -1.22 -33.49 6.83
CA ILE A 28 -2.35 -33.11 5.97
C ILE A 28 -2.69 -31.62 6.13
N GLN A 29 -2.69 -31.11 7.37
CA GLN A 29 -3.02 -29.71 7.64
C GLN A 29 -2.00 -28.74 7.04
N GLU A 30 -0.71 -29.04 7.16
CA GLU A 30 0.35 -28.23 6.55
C GLU A 30 0.26 -28.20 5.02
N LEU A 31 -0.06 -29.35 4.40
CA LEU A 31 -0.25 -29.43 2.95
C LEU A 31 -1.49 -28.66 2.50
N SER A 32 -2.61 -28.77 3.22
CA SER A 32 -3.84 -28.01 2.93
C SER A 32 -3.65 -26.51 3.06
N MET A 33 -2.95 -26.06 4.10
CA MET A 33 -2.65 -24.63 4.30
C MET A 33 -1.78 -24.10 3.16
N ARG A 34 -0.75 -24.86 2.76
CA ARG A 34 0.11 -24.50 1.63
C ARG A 34 -0.64 -24.44 0.31
N ILE A 35 -1.57 -25.36 0.06
CA ILE A 35 -2.43 -25.31 -1.12
C ILE A 35 -3.24 -24.03 -1.13
N ALA A 36 -3.93 -23.70 -0.03
CA ALA A 36 -4.77 -22.51 0.05
C ALA A 36 -3.98 -21.22 -0.24
N GLU A 37 -2.77 -21.10 0.30
CA GLU A 37 -1.86 -19.96 0.02
C GLU A 37 -1.50 -19.88 -1.47
N LEU A 38 -1.08 -20.99 -2.07
CA LEU A 38 -0.68 -21.03 -3.49
C LEU A 38 -1.86 -20.79 -4.44
N GLU A 39 -3.07 -21.20 -4.06
CA GLU A 39 -4.28 -20.92 -4.83
C GLU A 39 -4.68 -19.45 -4.75
N GLU A 40 -4.54 -18.82 -3.60
CA GLU A 40 -4.75 -17.37 -3.43
C GLU A 40 -3.72 -16.57 -4.25
N GLU A 41 -2.45 -16.99 -4.29
CA GLU A 41 -1.45 -16.36 -5.16
C GLU A 41 -1.81 -16.47 -6.66
N LEU A 42 -2.43 -17.59 -7.07
CA LEU A 42 -2.81 -17.82 -8.47
C LEU A 42 -4.07 -17.05 -8.86
N ASP A 43 -5.06 -17.01 -7.97
CA ASP A 43 -6.34 -16.32 -8.15
C ASP A 43 -6.19 -14.79 -8.02
N GLY A 44 -5.35 -14.32 -7.09
CA GLY A 44 -5.00 -12.90 -6.95
C GLY A 44 -4.17 -12.34 -8.11
N GLY A 45 -3.73 -13.20 -9.05
CA GLY A 45 -3.02 -12.82 -10.27
C GLY A 45 -3.92 -12.62 -11.49
N THR A 46 -5.25 -12.84 -11.39
CA THR A 46 -6.21 -12.72 -12.51
C THR A 46 -7.01 -11.40 -12.52
N ASP A 47 -6.70 -10.42 -11.68
CA ASP A 47 -7.30 -9.07 -11.73
C ASP A 47 -6.62 -8.12 -12.74
N THR A 48 -5.94 -8.66 -13.76
CA THR A 48 -5.48 -7.87 -14.91
C THR A 48 -5.65 -8.66 -16.21
N ASP A 49 -6.83 -8.58 -16.85
CA ASP A 49 -6.98 -7.90 -18.16
C ASP A 49 -8.39 -8.03 -18.76
N GLY A 50 -8.99 -6.89 -19.14
CA GLY A 50 -10.18 -6.76 -20.01
C GLY A 50 -11.38 -6.16 -19.28
N VAL A 51 -11.87 -4.94 -19.56
CA VAL A 51 -12.17 -4.27 -20.84
C VAL A 51 -12.34 -2.77 -20.50
N GLU A 52 -11.69 -1.81 -21.15
CA GLU A 52 -12.30 -1.11 -22.29
C GLU A 52 -11.29 -0.29 -23.11
N ASN A 53 -11.40 -0.49 -24.42
CA ASN A 53 -10.83 0.35 -25.45
C ASN A 53 -11.72 1.61 -25.58
N GLY A 54 -11.15 2.79 -25.37
CA GLY A 54 -11.83 4.07 -25.60
C GLY A 54 -11.05 5.15 -24.87
N GLY A 55 -10.23 5.93 -25.57
CA GLY A 55 -10.79 7.05 -26.29
C GLY A 55 -10.50 8.30 -25.47
N VAL A 56 -9.85 9.25 -26.12
CA VAL A 56 -9.51 10.57 -25.59
C VAL A 56 -10.72 11.30 -24.98
N SER A 57 -10.39 12.21 -24.06
CA SER A 57 -11.10 13.45 -23.72
C SER A 57 -12.08 13.45 -22.54
N ASP A 58 -11.68 14.27 -21.56
CA ASP A 58 -12.43 15.37 -20.92
C ASP A 58 -13.84 15.08 -20.36
N GLY A 59 -13.99 15.30 -19.06
CA GLY A 59 -15.32 15.43 -18.47
C GLY A 59 -15.37 15.12 -16.99
N ALA A 60 -15.06 16.13 -16.17
CA ALA A 60 -15.45 16.15 -14.77
C ALA A 60 -16.98 15.98 -14.61
N THR A 61 -17.43 15.11 -13.70
CA THR A 61 -18.65 15.25 -12.88
C THR A 61 -18.68 14.16 -11.79
N SER A 62 -18.57 14.60 -10.53
CA SER A 62 -18.71 13.86 -9.25
C SER A 62 -20.18 13.43 -8.96
N PRO A 63 -20.59 13.03 -7.73
CA PRO A 63 -19.93 12.29 -6.63
C PRO A 63 -20.78 11.07 -6.14
N GLY A 64 -20.19 10.17 -5.35
CA GLY A 64 -20.91 9.15 -4.59
C GLY A 64 -20.15 8.78 -3.31
N THR A 65 -20.63 9.33 -2.19
CA THR A 65 -20.31 9.06 -0.76
C THR A 65 -20.23 7.54 -0.48
N GLU A 66 -19.31 6.95 0.29
CA GLU A 66 -19.10 6.98 1.76
C GLU A 66 -17.75 6.31 2.16
N GLU A 67 -17.09 6.88 3.20
CA GLU A 67 -15.78 6.66 3.90
C GLU A 67 -15.28 5.22 4.26
N PRO A 68 -14.08 5.01 4.88
CA PRO A 68 -12.81 5.76 4.85
C PRO A 68 -11.58 4.79 4.76
N VAL A 69 -10.71 4.89 3.75
CA VAL A 69 -9.28 4.50 3.88
C VAL A 69 -8.56 4.92 2.61
N ALA A 70 -7.95 6.09 2.64
CA ALA A 70 -6.76 6.30 1.83
C ALA A 70 -5.65 6.63 2.83
N PRO A 71 -4.64 5.76 3.05
CA PRO A 71 -3.35 6.33 3.37
C PRO A 71 -3.00 7.16 2.14
N ALA A 72 -3.23 8.47 2.23
CA ALA A 72 -2.76 9.40 1.24
C ALA A 72 -1.25 9.12 1.13
N ASN A 73 -0.85 8.51 0.01
CA ASN A 73 0.54 8.43 -0.38
C ASN A 73 0.96 9.87 -0.68
N THR A 74 1.18 10.65 0.38
CA THR A 74 1.60 12.03 0.26
C THR A 74 3.10 12.02 0.03
N VAL A 75 3.49 11.55 -1.15
CA VAL A 75 4.81 11.76 -1.71
C VAL A 75 4.86 13.20 -2.18
N LEU A 76 5.28 14.07 -1.26
CA LEU A 76 5.61 15.44 -1.54
C LEU A 76 7.13 15.54 -1.61
N THR A 77 7.62 15.67 -2.83
CA THR A 77 9.04 15.72 -3.15
C THR A 77 9.61 17.07 -2.73
N GLY A 78 10.11 17.16 -1.51
CA GLY A 78 10.57 18.42 -0.90
C GLY A 78 12.03 18.44 -0.48
N ARG A 79 12.97 17.90 -1.28
CA ARG A 79 14.40 18.16 -1.10
C ARG A 79 14.88 19.25 -2.05
N THR A 80 14.33 20.43 -1.88
CA THR A 80 14.82 21.66 -2.49
C THR A 80 15.26 22.57 -1.34
N ASP A 81 16.29 23.39 -1.51
CA ASP A 81 16.79 24.41 -0.56
C ASP A 81 15.74 25.50 -0.17
N ASP A 82 14.45 25.18 -0.33
CA ASP A 82 13.32 26.01 0.03
C ASP A 82 13.16 26.11 1.56
N ALA A 83 12.67 27.27 2.01
CA ALA A 83 12.40 27.52 3.42
C ALA A 83 11.36 26.53 3.94
N LEU A 84 11.78 25.62 4.82
CA LEU A 84 10.89 24.65 5.45
C LEU A 84 10.05 25.29 6.55
N VAL A 85 8.78 24.90 6.63
CA VAL A 85 7.80 25.38 7.61
C VAL A 85 7.47 24.26 8.59
N ALA A 86 7.35 24.60 9.88
CA ALA A 86 6.97 23.64 10.92
C ALA A 86 5.44 23.47 10.98
N VAL A 87 4.99 22.22 10.95
CA VAL A 87 3.59 21.84 11.08
C VAL A 87 3.45 20.68 12.06
N GLU A 88 2.34 20.62 12.80
CA GLU A 88 2.02 19.53 13.71
C GLU A 88 1.04 18.56 13.05
N THR A 89 1.39 17.27 13.04
CA THR A 89 0.55 16.21 12.47
C THR A 89 -0.65 15.92 13.35
N LEU A 90 -1.83 15.75 12.76
CA LEU A 90 -3.06 15.40 13.49
C LEU A 90 -3.37 13.90 13.43
N VAL A 91 -2.77 13.20 12.46
CA VAL A 91 -2.91 11.77 12.21
C VAL A 91 -1.54 11.16 11.94
N THR A 92 -1.46 9.83 11.86
CA THR A 92 -0.23 9.16 11.40
C THR A 92 -0.11 9.29 9.89
N LEU A 93 1.00 9.87 9.39
CA LEU A 93 1.23 10.08 7.95
C LEU A 93 2.48 9.36 7.46
N HIS A 94 2.43 8.88 6.22
CA HIS A 94 3.62 8.61 5.41
C HIS A 94 3.96 9.86 4.61
N ILE A 95 5.12 10.46 4.90
CA ILE A 95 5.57 11.72 4.29
C ILE A 95 7.09 11.77 4.33
N GLU A 96 7.70 12.40 3.34
CA GLU A 96 9.12 12.76 3.37
C GLU A 96 9.27 14.15 4.00
N ALA A 97 9.70 14.21 5.26
CA ALA A 97 9.86 15.47 6.00
C ALA A 97 11.10 15.44 6.89
N LEU A 98 11.44 16.57 7.51
CA LEU A 98 12.44 16.61 8.58
C LEU A 98 11.78 16.73 9.95
N HIS A 99 12.23 16.00 10.95
CA HIS A 99 11.79 16.22 12.33
C HIS A 99 12.19 17.64 12.79
N ALA A 100 11.28 18.39 13.41
CA ALA A 100 11.50 19.81 13.73
C ALA A 100 12.70 20.05 14.68
N THR A 101 12.90 19.14 15.65
CA THR A 101 13.96 19.27 16.66
C THR A 101 15.23 18.48 16.34
N ARG A 102 15.11 17.32 15.68
CA ARG A 102 16.25 16.42 15.43
C ARG A 102 16.91 16.66 14.09
N ASP A 103 16.26 17.42 13.20
CA ASP A 103 16.75 17.68 11.85
C ASP A 103 17.00 16.38 11.05
N GLU A 104 16.28 15.31 11.40
CA GLU A 104 16.43 14.00 10.80
C GLU A 104 15.33 13.74 9.76
N PRO A 105 15.62 13.08 8.64
CA PRO A 105 14.60 12.67 7.69
C PRO A 105 13.67 11.63 8.31
N VAL A 106 12.37 11.86 8.16
CA VAL A 106 11.30 10.96 8.60
C VAL A 106 10.47 10.57 7.41
N SER A 107 10.08 9.30 7.36
CA SER A 107 9.24 8.71 6.30
C SER A 107 7.85 8.33 6.82
N ILE A 108 7.71 8.19 8.15
CA ILE A 108 6.47 7.95 8.86
C ILE A 108 6.48 8.77 10.15
N VAL A 109 5.36 9.41 10.45
CA VAL A 109 5.22 10.32 11.60
C VAL A 109 3.90 10.08 12.29
N GLU A 110 3.93 9.99 13.62
CA GLU A 110 2.73 9.78 14.45
C GLU A 110 1.99 11.10 14.67
N ALA A 111 0.70 11.01 15.04
CA ALA A 111 -0.08 12.19 15.43
C ALA A 111 0.55 12.96 16.61
N GLY A 112 0.52 14.28 16.56
CA GLY A 112 1.13 15.20 17.52
C GLY A 112 2.63 15.44 17.29
N THR A 113 3.21 14.89 16.21
CA THR A 113 4.62 15.10 15.88
C THR A 113 4.80 16.37 15.08
N VAL A 114 5.82 17.16 15.41
CA VAL A 114 6.15 18.39 14.69
C VAL A 114 7.20 18.10 13.62
N ILE A 115 6.84 18.36 12.37
CA ILE A 115 7.67 18.10 11.20
C ILE A 115 7.89 19.39 10.42
N ARG A 116 8.97 19.43 9.66
CA ARG A 116 9.30 20.51 8.73
C ARG A 116 9.17 20.01 7.31
N VAL A 117 8.32 20.68 6.54
CA VAL A 117 8.00 20.39 5.13
C VAL A 117 8.11 21.69 4.33
N THR A 118 8.04 21.60 3.00
CA THR A 118 8.02 22.84 2.19
C THR A 118 6.71 23.60 2.40
N ALA A 119 6.68 24.91 2.12
CA ALA A 119 5.47 25.71 2.27
C ALA A 119 4.31 25.20 1.40
N THR A 120 4.61 24.72 0.19
CA THR A 120 3.64 24.09 -0.72
C THR A 120 3.00 22.85 -0.11
N ASP A 121 3.82 22.05 0.57
CA ASP A 121 3.38 20.80 1.19
C ASP A 121 2.55 21.08 2.43
N ALA A 122 2.97 22.06 3.23
CA ALA A 122 2.20 22.52 4.38
C ALA A 122 0.79 22.97 3.98
N ASP A 123 0.66 23.78 2.92
CA ASP A 123 -0.66 24.23 2.42
C ASP A 123 -1.53 23.04 1.98
N SER A 124 -0.94 22.10 1.24
CA SER A 124 -1.63 20.89 0.79
C SER A 124 -2.10 20.02 1.97
N LEU A 125 -1.26 19.84 2.98
CA LEU A 125 -1.57 19.05 4.16
C LEU A 125 -2.62 19.71 5.06
N VAL A 126 -2.60 21.05 5.16
CA VAL A 126 -3.60 21.84 5.88
C VAL A 126 -4.94 21.79 5.16
N ALA A 127 -4.96 21.91 3.83
CA ALA A 127 -6.17 21.79 3.01
C ALA A 127 -6.83 20.41 3.16
N LEU A 128 -6.03 19.36 3.36
CA LEU A 128 -6.50 18.00 3.64
C LEU A 128 -6.88 17.78 5.12
N GLY A 129 -6.65 18.75 6.00
CA GLY A 129 -6.93 18.64 7.44
C GLY A 129 -6.04 17.65 8.18
N LEU A 130 -4.86 17.31 7.62
CA LEU A 130 -3.97 16.29 8.17
C LEU A 130 -2.92 16.87 9.13
N VAL A 131 -2.62 18.16 8.99
CA VAL A 131 -1.69 18.90 9.85
C VAL A 131 -2.29 20.24 10.24
N ARG A 132 -1.74 20.87 11.27
CA ARG A 132 -1.99 22.27 11.64
C ARG A 132 -0.70 23.07 11.66
N GLU A 133 -0.81 24.38 11.44
CA GLU A 133 0.29 25.32 11.66
C GLU A 133 0.74 25.25 13.12
N HIS A 134 2.06 25.21 13.34
CA HIS A 134 2.67 25.18 14.67
C HIS A 134 3.25 26.54 15.05
#